data_AF-A0A9P3A238-F1
#
_entry.id   AF-A0A9P3A238-F1
#
_cell.length_a   1.000
_cell.length_b   1.000
_cell.length_c   1.000
_cell.angle_alpha   90.00
_cell.angle_beta   90.00
_cell.angle_gamma   90.00
#
_symmetry.space_group_name_H-M   'P 1'
#
loop_
_entity.id
_entity.type
_entity.pdbx_description
1 polymer ?
#
loop_
_entity_poly.entity_id
_entity_poly.type
_entity_poly.pdbx_seq_one_letter_code
_entity_poly.pdbx_strand_id
1 'polypeptide(L)'
;MASAGQIPLPPPMAQAMPMPPGGAGGGGAHGHPHSHPHPHPHPGQGMPMGGPPMQVPVNPALTALLDSLPHNPTPFALQTAPVPGTNPPQTNTVVVCPTHKQSYCETCGVDYNALNFMHQFLRAAPTDAIPPPPNVAPPPQRAEQIKAAKEAGNAAFKNQQFGPAIQHYSRSADMALSRPPWEPAAIGKDETAIALCNRSAAFAFAGSWPQALADAEAVVLLKRPWAKGHFRKARALVGLNRFEDARQAIVDGLQFEPNDKELNAFLQEIDGKINEAEA
;
A
#
# COMPACT_ATOMS: atom_id res chain seq x y z
N MET A 1 -29.76 26.51 24.90
CA MET A 1 -28.34 26.77 24.57
C MET A 1 -27.50 25.96 25.54
N ALA A 2 -27.16 24.72 25.18
CA ALA A 2 -26.36 23.84 26.03
C ALA A 2 -24.98 23.68 25.41
N SER A 3 -23.96 23.99 26.22
CA SER A 3 -22.55 24.04 25.85
C SER A 3 -22.03 22.62 25.58
N ALA A 4 -21.46 22.39 24.39
CA ALA A 4 -20.78 21.15 24.07
C ALA A 4 -19.49 21.05 24.91
N GLY A 5 -19.48 20.15 25.90
CA GLY A 5 -18.31 19.90 26.73
C GLY A 5 -17.15 19.34 25.89
N GLN A 6 -16.07 20.10 25.80
CA GLN A 6 -14.79 19.65 25.25
C GLN A 6 -14.20 18.56 26.17
N ILE A 7 -14.08 17.35 25.64
CA ILE A 7 -13.32 16.27 26.26
C ILE A 7 -11.82 16.64 26.16
N PRO A 8 -11.06 16.67 27.27
CA PRO A 8 -9.66 17.09 27.27
C PRO A 8 -8.75 16.10 26.54
N LEU A 9 -7.79 16.63 25.78
CA LEU A 9 -6.76 15.88 25.07
C LEU A 9 -5.79 15.19 26.06
N PRO A 10 -5.49 13.89 25.91
CA PRO A 10 -4.40 13.26 26.66
C PRO A 10 -3.02 13.72 26.14
N PRO A 11 -1.97 13.70 26.98
CA PRO A 11 -0.64 14.17 26.61
C PRO A 11 0.02 13.32 25.51
N PRO A 12 0.94 13.89 24.73
CA PRO A 12 1.64 13.16 23.67
C PRO A 12 2.48 12.03 24.28
N MET A 13 2.22 10.80 23.85
CA MET A 13 3.02 9.65 24.27
C MET A 13 4.50 9.86 23.92
N ALA A 14 5.34 9.56 24.91
CA ALA A 14 6.78 9.63 24.86
C ALA A 14 7.35 8.84 23.66
N GLN A 15 8.34 9.44 23.02
CA GLN A 15 9.08 8.92 21.88
C GLN A 15 9.74 7.58 22.22
N ALA A 16 9.38 6.51 21.51
CA ALA A 16 10.19 5.30 21.47
C ALA A 16 11.40 5.55 20.56
N MET A 17 12.58 5.50 21.18
CA MET A 17 13.91 5.65 20.57
C MET A 17 14.17 4.59 19.48
N PRO A 18 15.00 4.89 18.47
CA PRO A 18 15.47 3.90 17.50
C PRO A 18 16.51 2.96 18.15
N MET A 19 16.35 1.65 17.90
CA MET A 19 17.32 0.61 18.27
C MET A 19 18.65 0.78 17.48
N PRO A 20 19.81 0.44 18.08
CA PRO A 20 21.12 0.60 17.45
C PRO A 20 21.44 -0.55 16.47
N PRO A 21 22.23 -0.33 15.42
CA PRO A 21 22.81 -1.43 14.64
C PRO A 21 23.98 -2.06 15.42
N GLY A 22 23.93 -3.38 15.60
CA GLY A 22 25.00 -4.19 16.16
C GLY A 22 26.24 -4.17 15.27
N GLY A 23 27.40 -4.04 15.91
CA GLY A 23 28.70 -4.03 15.26
C GLY A 23 29.30 -5.42 15.03
N ALA A 24 30.07 -5.51 13.95
CA ALA A 24 31.24 -6.37 13.77
C ALA A 24 32.22 -5.50 12.95
N GLY A 25 33.38 -5.05 13.46
CA GLY A 25 34.60 -5.83 13.63
C GLY A 25 35.08 -6.33 12.25
N GLY A 26 36.11 -5.83 11.57
CA GLY A 26 37.33 -5.13 11.94
C GLY A 26 38.47 -5.81 11.18
N GLY A 27 39.26 -5.08 10.39
CA GLY A 27 40.56 -5.58 9.90
C GLY A 27 40.99 -5.15 8.49
N GLY A 28 42.10 -4.40 8.44
CA GLY A 28 43.17 -4.65 7.45
C GLY A 28 43.20 -3.80 6.19
N ALA A 29 43.87 -2.65 6.27
CA ALA A 29 44.38 -1.90 5.12
C ALA A 29 45.51 -2.66 4.40
N HIS A 30 45.58 -2.56 3.07
CA HIS A 30 46.83 -2.42 2.28
C HIS A 30 46.46 -1.93 0.87
N GLY A 31 46.95 -0.76 0.49
CA GLY A 31 46.85 -0.24 -0.88
C GLY A 31 48.01 -0.71 -1.75
N HIS A 32 47.81 -0.71 -3.07
CA HIS A 32 48.76 -0.21 -4.06
C HIS A 32 48.04 0.09 -5.39
N PRO A 33 48.55 1.04 -6.19
CA PRO A 33 47.86 1.59 -7.35
C PRO A 33 48.28 0.87 -8.63
N HIS A 34 47.34 0.56 -9.52
CA HIS A 34 47.68 0.21 -10.91
C HIS A 34 46.83 1.02 -11.89
N SER A 35 47.55 1.93 -12.52
CA SER A 35 47.25 2.63 -13.77
C SER A 35 47.21 1.66 -14.94
N HIS A 36 46.14 1.67 -15.75
CA HIS A 36 46.22 1.43 -17.19
C HIS A 36 45.09 2.17 -17.93
N PRO A 37 45.35 2.64 -19.17
CA PRO A 37 44.56 3.67 -19.82
C PRO A 37 43.36 3.08 -20.57
N HIS A 38 42.18 3.65 -20.37
CA HIS A 38 41.04 3.44 -21.27
C HIS A 38 41.19 4.36 -22.50
N PRO A 39 41.16 3.84 -23.73
CA PRO A 39 41.07 4.69 -24.91
C PRO A 39 39.64 5.20 -25.03
N HIS A 40 39.46 6.52 -24.98
CA HIS A 40 38.22 7.17 -25.41
C HIS A 40 38.06 7.02 -26.94
N PRO A 41 36.88 6.66 -27.47
CA PRO A 41 36.60 6.88 -28.88
C PRO A 41 36.13 8.33 -29.11
N HIS A 42 36.70 8.96 -30.13
CA HIS A 42 36.29 10.24 -30.70
C HIS A 42 34.85 10.17 -31.28
N PRO A 43 34.16 11.33 -31.43
CA PRO A 43 32.76 11.38 -31.81
C PRO A 43 32.62 11.30 -33.33
N GLY A 44 31.85 10.33 -33.82
CA GLY A 44 31.47 10.29 -35.23
C GLY A 44 31.32 8.89 -35.79
N GLN A 45 30.27 8.17 -35.38
CA GLN A 45 29.66 7.09 -36.15
C GLN A 45 28.29 6.76 -35.53
N GLY A 46 27.25 6.82 -36.36
CA GLY A 46 25.87 6.62 -35.94
C GLY A 46 25.66 5.27 -35.27
N MET A 47 24.95 5.28 -34.14
CA MET A 47 24.48 4.06 -33.47
C MET A 47 23.60 3.25 -34.43
N PRO A 48 23.86 1.96 -34.67
CA PRO A 48 22.94 1.15 -35.45
C PRO A 48 21.63 1.00 -34.67
N MET A 49 20.55 1.34 -35.34
CA MET A 49 19.17 1.21 -34.87
C MET A 49 18.89 -0.23 -34.42
N GLY A 50 18.07 -0.35 -33.37
CA GLY A 50 17.79 -1.59 -32.64
C GLY A 50 17.54 -2.80 -33.51
N GLY A 51 18.29 -3.87 -33.24
CA GLY A 51 18.03 -5.19 -33.80
C GLY A 51 16.64 -5.71 -33.39
N PRO A 52 16.06 -6.65 -34.15
CA PRO A 52 14.79 -7.28 -33.80
C PRO A 52 14.88 -7.87 -32.39
N PRO A 53 13.77 -7.87 -31.62
CA PRO A 53 13.77 -8.41 -30.26
C PRO A 53 14.31 -9.84 -30.30
N MET A 54 15.31 -10.12 -29.47
CA MET A 54 15.86 -11.46 -29.27
C MET A 54 14.69 -12.43 -29.00
N GLN A 55 14.37 -13.29 -29.97
CA GLN A 55 13.42 -14.36 -29.77
C GLN A 55 14.06 -15.33 -28.79
N VAL A 56 13.65 -15.27 -27.53
CA VAL A 56 14.01 -16.28 -26.53
C VAL A 56 13.48 -17.62 -27.07
N PRO A 57 14.34 -18.60 -27.38
CA PRO A 57 13.88 -19.88 -27.90
C PRO A 57 12.92 -20.52 -26.90
N VAL A 58 11.66 -20.69 -27.31
CA VAL A 58 10.63 -21.27 -26.45
C VAL A 58 10.87 -22.78 -26.40
N ASN A 59 10.97 -23.36 -25.20
CA ASN A 59 11.20 -24.80 -25.02
C ASN A 59 9.97 -25.58 -25.53
N PRO A 60 10.10 -26.43 -26.58
CA PRO A 60 8.96 -27.15 -27.15
C PRO A 60 8.26 -28.08 -26.15
N ALA A 61 9.00 -28.65 -25.19
CA ALA A 61 8.42 -29.49 -24.16
C ALA A 61 7.55 -28.69 -23.18
N LEU A 62 7.93 -27.43 -22.89
CA LEU A 62 7.13 -26.54 -22.05
C LEU A 62 5.87 -26.08 -22.80
N THR A 63 5.96 -25.80 -24.11
CA THR A 63 4.79 -25.47 -24.93
C THR A 63 3.79 -26.62 -24.96
N ALA A 64 4.26 -27.85 -25.24
CA ALA A 64 3.40 -29.03 -25.23
C ALA A 64 2.74 -29.27 -23.86
N LEU A 65 3.46 -28.99 -22.77
CA LEU A 65 2.90 -29.05 -21.42
C LEU A 65 1.80 -28.00 -21.21
N LEU A 66 2.02 -26.76 -21.64
CA LEU A 66 1.02 -25.69 -21.56
C LEU A 66 -0.25 -26.02 -22.36
N ASP A 67 -0.09 -26.56 -23.57
CA ASP A 67 -1.22 -26.96 -24.41
C ASP A 67 -2.00 -28.14 -23.83
N SER A 68 -1.35 -28.99 -23.02
CA SER A 68 -2.00 -30.10 -22.32
C SER A 68 -2.87 -29.66 -21.13
N LEU A 69 -2.70 -28.43 -20.64
CA LEU A 69 -3.50 -27.92 -19.53
C LEU A 69 -4.93 -27.61 -20.02
N PRO A 70 -5.97 -28.05 -19.29
CA PRO A 70 -7.35 -27.69 -19.61
C PRO A 70 -7.51 -26.18 -19.62
N HIS A 71 -7.88 -25.63 -20.77
CA HIS A 71 -8.13 -24.21 -20.94
C HIS A 71 -9.42 -24.01 -21.75
N ASN A 72 -10.10 -22.88 -21.52
CA ASN A 72 -11.26 -22.48 -22.31
C ASN A 72 -10.91 -21.24 -23.14
N PRO A 73 -10.87 -21.35 -24.48
CA PRO A 73 -10.58 -20.20 -25.33
C PRO A 73 -11.60 -19.09 -25.10
N THR A 74 -11.14 -17.93 -24.64
CA THR A 74 -12.00 -16.78 -24.36
C THR A 74 -11.82 -15.73 -25.46
N PRO A 75 -12.82 -15.53 -26.34
CA PRO A 75 -12.67 -14.66 -27.50
C PRO A 75 -12.59 -13.19 -27.09
N PHE A 76 -11.63 -12.44 -27.61
CA PHE A 76 -11.38 -11.04 -27.25
C PHE A 76 -11.22 -10.14 -28.49
N ALA A 77 -11.36 -8.83 -28.30
CA ALA A 77 -11.02 -7.81 -29.28
C ALA A 77 -10.10 -6.75 -28.66
N LEU A 78 -9.29 -6.10 -29.49
CA LEU A 78 -8.46 -4.97 -29.07
C LEU A 78 -9.14 -3.66 -29.43
N GLN A 79 -9.05 -2.69 -28.52
CA GLN A 79 -9.57 -1.36 -28.71
C GLN A 79 -8.60 -0.32 -28.17
N THR A 80 -8.50 0.82 -28.81
CA THR A 80 -7.75 1.98 -28.31
C THR A 80 -8.64 2.82 -27.42
N ALA A 81 -8.21 3.05 -26.17
CA ALA A 81 -8.90 3.88 -25.19
C ALA A 81 -7.99 5.04 -24.74
N PRO A 82 -8.53 6.25 -24.51
CA PRO A 82 -7.75 7.35 -23.97
C PRO A 82 -7.35 7.09 -22.51
N VAL A 83 -6.16 7.54 -22.11
CA VAL A 83 -5.71 7.49 -20.72
C VAL A 83 -6.24 8.72 -19.97
N PRO A 84 -7.02 8.55 -18.89
CA PRO A 84 -7.49 9.67 -18.10
C PRO A 84 -6.33 10.49 -17.52
N GLY A 85 -6.39 11.81 -17.61
CA GLY A 85 -5.47 12.71 -16.92
C GLY A 85 -4.10 12.95 -17.57
N THR A 86 -3.84 12.44 -18.78
CA THR A 86 -2.60 12.74 -19.52
C THR A 86 -2.77 13.96 -20.42
N ASN A 87 -1.82 14.89 -20.36
CA ASN A 87 -1.69 15.99 -21.33
C ASN A 87 -0.24 16.01 -21.86
N PRO A 88 0.02 15.74 -23.15
CA PRO A 88 -0.95 15.47 -24.23
C PRO A 88 -1.75 14.14 -24.03
N PRO A 89 -2.93 14.00 -24.66
CA PRO A 89 -3.76 12.80 -24.55
C PRO A 89 -3.01 11.56 -25.02
N GLN A 90 -2.74 10.64 -24.10
CA GLN A 90 -2.16 9.34 -24.42
C GLN A 90 -3.28 8.33 -24.68
N THR A 91 -2.99 7.33 -25.49
CA THR A 91 -3.91 6.23 -25.78
C THR A 91 -3.29 4.90 -25.38
N ASN A 92 -4.14 3.98 -24.91
CA ASN A 92 -3.79 2.64 -24.48
C ASN A 92 -4.60 1.60 -25.26
N THR A 93 -3.95 0.52 -25.66
CA THR A 93 -4.65 -0.68 -26.13
C THR A 93 -5.24 -1.42 -24.94
N VAL A 94 -6.53 -1.68 -25.01
CA VAL A 94 -7.29 -2.46 -24.03
C VAL A 94 -7.96 -3.65 -24.71
N VAL A 95 -8.09 -4.73 -23.97
CA VAL A 95 -8.81 -5.94 -24.32
C VAL A 95 -10.27 -5.78 -23.90
N VAL A 96 -11.17 -6.06 -24.82
CA VAL A 96 -12.62 -5.94 -24.63
C VAL A 96 -13.34 -7.15 -25.20
N CYS A 97 -14.59 -7.35 -24.76
CA CYS A 97 -15.51 -8.29 -25.39
C CYS A 97 -15.66 -7.98 -26.90
N PRO A 98 -15.58 -8.98 -27.78
CA PRO A 98 -15.73 -8.78 -29.23
C PRO A 98 -17.05 -8.12 -29.63
N THR A 99 -18.15 -8.54 -29.00
CA THR A 99 -19.51 -8.12 -29.36
C THR A 99 -19.86 -6.77 -28.74
N HIS A 100 -19.63 -6.60 -27.44
CA HIS A 100 -20.13 -5.45 -26.68
C HIS A 100 -19.08 -4.37 -26.44
N LYS A 101 -17.80 -4.62 -26.77
CA LYS A 101 -16.69 -3.67 -26.62
C LYS A 101 -16.50 -3.15 -25.18
N GLN A 102 -16.85 -3.97 -24.19
CA GLN A 102 -16.67 -3.68 -22.77
C GLN A 102 -15.53 -4.52 -22.18
N SER A 103 -14.79 -3.96 -21.21
CA SER A 103 -13.76 -4.70 -20.47
C SER A 103 -14.39 -5.72 -19.52
N TYR A 104 -15.50 -5.37 -18.88
CA TYR A 104 -16.37 -6.28 -18.15
C TYR A 104 -17.68 -6.42 -18.89
N CYS A 105 -18.05 -7.63 -19.28
CA CYS A 105 -19.28 -7.90 -20.03
C CYS A 105 -20.07 -9.02 -19.38
N GLU A 106 -21.14 -8.65 -18.67
CA GLU A 106 -22.05 -9.60 -18.02
C GLU A 106 -22.73 -10.53 -19.03
N THR A 107 -23.19 -10.00 -20.16
CA THR A 107 -23.88 -10.76 -21.22
C THR A 107 -23.03 -11.90 -21.79
N CYS A 108 -21.72 -11.68 -21.92
CA CYS A 108 -20.80 -12.68 -22.43
C CYS A 108 -20.06 -13.44 -21.30
N GLY A 109 -20.26 -13.05 -20.04
CA GLY A 109 -19.58 -13.65 -18.89
C GLY A 109 -18.06 -13.48 -18.91
N VAL A 110 -17.55 -12.37 -19.47
CA VAL A 110 -16.10 -12.12 -19.58
C VAL A 110 -15.66 -10.90 -18.79
N ASP A 111 -14.51 -11.02 -18.13
CA ASP A 111 -13.86 -9.92 -17.39
C ASP A 111 -12.38 -9.79 -17.79
N TYR A 112 -12.06 -8.71 -18.50
CA TYR A 112 -10.71 -8.35 -18.92
C TYR A 112 -10.09 -7.26 -18.04
N ASN A 113 -10.74 -6.82 -16.95
CA ASN A 113 -10.22 -5.73 -16.12
C ASN A 113 -8.84 -6.08 -15.54
N ALA A 114 -8.66 -7.29 -15.02
CA ALA A 114 -7.38 -7.75 -14.50
C ALA A 114 -6.29 -7.78 -15.59
N LEU A 115 -6.61 -8.26 -16.79
CA LEU A 115 -5.68 -8.29 -17.92
C LEU A 115 -5.29 -6.87 -18.37
N ASN A 116 -6.27 -5.98 -18.50
CA ASN A 116 -6.05 -4.59 -18.86
C ASN A 116 -5.21 -3.86 -17.81
N PHE A 117 -5.49 -4.10 -16.53
CA PHE A 117 -4.70 -3.58 -15.43
C PHE A 117 -3.25 -4.06 -15.51
N MET A 118 -3.02 -5.37 -15.66
CA MET A 118 -1.68 -5.93 -15.82
C MET A 118 -0.94 -5.35 -17.03
N HIS A 119 -1.60 -5.23 -18.18
CA HIS A 119 -1.01 -4.63 -19.38
C HIS A 119 -0.60 -3.17 -19.15
N GLN A 120 -1.45 -2.37 -18.50
CA GLN A 120 -1.12 -0.98 -18.15
C GLN A 120 0.07 -0.91 -17.18
N PHE A 121 0.09 -1.78 -16.17
CA PHE A 121 1.19 -1.87 -15.22
C PHE A 121 2.52 -2.22 -15.92
N LEU A 122 2.52 -3.25 -16.77
CA LEU A 122 3.74 -3.68 -17.48
C LEU A 122 4.25 -2.63 -18.47
N ARG A 123 3.36 -1.83 -19.07
CA ARG A 123 3.75 -0.73 -19.96
C ARG A 123 4.34 0.47 -19.21
N ALA A 124 3.83 0.76 -18.01
CA ALA A 124 4.33 1.85 -17.16
C ALA A 124 5.55 1.43 -16.33
N ALA A 125 5.78 0.13 -16.17
CA ALA A 125 6.92 -0.40 -15.44
C ALA A 125 8.23 -0.08 -16.19
N PRO A 126 9.30 0.33 -15.49
CA PRO A 126 10.63 0.42 -16.09
C PRO A 126 11.05 -0.96 -16.64
N THR A 127 11.93 -0.98 -17.64
CA THR A 127 12.43 -2.23 -18.26
C THR A 127 13.02 -3.22 -17.25
N ASP A 128 13.53 -2.71 -16.13
CA ASP A 128 14.14 -3.49 -15.06
C ASP A 128 13.09 -4.09 -14.09
N ALA A 129 11.83 -3.66 -14.22
CA ALA A 129 10.70 -4.10 -13.41
C ALA A 129 9.86 -5.18 -14.11
N ILE A 130 10.38 -5.84 -15.14
CA ILE A 130 9.89 -7.18 -15.51
C ILE A 130 10.08 -8.08 -14.27
N PRO A 131 9.14 -8.98 -13.92
CA PRO A 131 9.17 -9.73 -12.67
C PRO A 131 10.57 -10.27 -12.38
N PRO A 132 11.28 -9.71 -11.39
CA PRO A 132 12.62 -10.17 -11.09
C PRO A 132 12.52 -11.59 -10.51
N PRO A 133 13.61 -12.37 -10.52
CA PRO A 133 13.63 -13.66 -9.84
C PRO A 133 13.08 -13.52 -8.42
N PRO A 134 12.31 -14.48 -7.88
CA PRO A 134 11.58 -14.36 -6.62
C PRO A 134 12.41 -13.92 -5.39
N ASN A 135 13.73 -14.02 -5.47
CA ASN A 135 14.66 -13.74 -4.39
C ASN A 135 15.25 -12.32 -4.41
N VAL A 136 14.86 -11.47 -5.37
CA VAL A 136 15.36 -10.09 -5.47
C VAL A 136 14.47 -9.16 -4.67
N ALA A 137 15.06 -8.42 -3.74
CA ALA A 137 14.36 -7.40 -2.98
C ALA A 137 13.89 -6.26 -3.90
N PRO A 138 12.69 -5.69 -3.69
CA PRO A 138 12.22 -4.54 -4.45
C PRO A 138 13.16 -3.33 -4.33
N PRO A 139 13.24 -2.47 -5.37
CA PRO A 139 13.98 -1.21 -5.29
C PRO A 139 13.50 -0.33 -4.13
N PRO A 140 14.41 0.37 -3.42
CA PRO A 140 14.07 1.11 -2.20
C PRO A 140 13.27 2.40 -2.47
N GLN A 141 13.38 2.99 -3.66
CA GLN A 141 12.82 4.31 -3.98
C GLN A 141 11.34 4.46 -3.64
N ARG A 142 10.52 3.44 -3.95
CA ARG A 142 9.08 3.49 -3.62
C ARG A 142 8.85 3.45 -2.11
N ALA A 143 9.58 2.58 -1.39
CA ALA A 143 9.48 2.49 0.06
C ALA A 143 9.91 3.81 0.74
N GLU A 144 10.95 4.46 0.21
CA GLU A 144 11.40 5.78 0.66
C GLU A 144 10.34 6.86 0.43
N GLN A 145 9.69 6.87 -0.74
CA GLN A 145 8.61 7.82 -1.03
C GLN A 145 7.38 7.59 -0.14
N ILE A 146 6.99 6.33 0.09
CA ILE A 146 5.90 5.95 1.01
C ILE A 146 6.24 6.43 2.43
N LYS A 147 7.48 6.21 2.87
CA LYS A 147 7.98 6.65 4.17
C LYS A 147 7.95 8.18 4.28
N ALA A 148 8.42 8.90 3.27
CA ALA A 148 8.41 10.36 3.24
C ALA A 148 6.99 10.94 3.29
N ALA A 149 6.04 10.35 2.54
CA ALA A 149 4.64 10.75 2.60
C ALA A 149 4.03 10.52 3.99
N LYS A 150 4.31 9.37 4.61
CA LYS A 150 3.89 9.08 5.99
C LYS A 150 4.49 10.08 6.99
N GLU A 151 5.78 10.41 6.87
CA GLU A 151 6.46 11.36 7.75
C GLU A 151 5.93 12.78 7.59
N ALA A 152 5.62 13.22 6.37
CA ALA A 152 4.93 14.48 6.11
C ALA A 152 3.54 14.51 6.78
N GLY A 153 2.79 13.40 6.69
CA GLY A 153 1.52 13.24 7.40
C GLY A 153 1.68 13.34 8.92
N ASN A 154 2.70 12.70 9.48
CA ASN A 154 3.00 12.78 10.91
C ASN A 154 3.37 14.20 11.36
N ALA A 155 4.13 14.94 10.55
CA ALA A 155 4.47 16.33 10.84
C ALA A 155 3.23 17.23 10.84
N ALA A 156 2.38 17.11 9.82
CA ALA A 156 1.10 17.83 9.77
C ALA A 156 0.19 17.47 10.95
N PHE A 157 0.10 16.18 11.30
CA PHE A 157 -0.69 15.71 12.43
C PHE A 157 -0.21 16.31 13.77
N LYS A 158 1.10 16.34 14.01
CA LYS A 158 1.68 16.98 15.21
C LYS A 158 1.36 18.46 15.31
N ASN A 159 1.29 19.15 14.17
CA ASN A 159 0.89 20.55 14.08
C ASN A 159 -0.63 20.76 14.12
N GLN A 160 -1.41 19.72 14.43
CA GLN A 160 -2.89 19.72 14.45
C GLN A 160 -3.53 20.09 13.10
N GLN A 161 -2.78 19.95 12.00
CA GLN A 161 -3.25 20.17 10.64
C GLN A 161 -3.81 18.86 10.09
N PHE A 162 -5.02 18.50 10.51
CA PHE A 162 -5.61 17.19 10.20
C PHE A 162 -5.94 17.01 8.71
N GLY A 163 -6.40 18.06 8.01
CA GLY A 163 -6.68 18.01 6.57
C GLY A 163 -5.44 17.65 5.74
N PRO A 164 -4.33 18.40 5.84
CA PRO A 164 -3.07 18.04 5.21
C PRO A 164 -2.53 16.67 5.64
N ALA A 165 -2.67 16.30 6.92
CA ALA A 165 -2.26 14.98 7.40
C ALA A 165 -3.01 13.85 6.67
N ILE A 166 -4.33 13.97 6.53
CA ILE A 166 -5.16 13.02 5.79
C ILE A 166 -4.69 12.89 4.34
N GLN A 167 -4.41 14.01 3.66
CA GLN A 167 -3.93 13.97 2.27
C GLN A 167 -2.59 13.24 2.13
N HIS A 168 -1.64 13.50 3.03
CA HIS A 168 -0.34 12.83 3.02
C HIS A 168 -0.46 11.33 3.32
N TYR A 169 -1.31 10.93 4.28
CA TYR A 169 -1.56 9.51 4.54
C TYR A 169 -2.29 8.81 3.40
N SER A 170 -3.24 9.47 2.74
CA SER A 170 -3.88 8.94 1.52
C SER A 170 -2.86 8.68 0.42
N ARG A 171 -1.97 9.66 0.16
CA ARG A 171 -0.88 9.47 -0.81
C ARG A 171 0.02 8.29 -0.43
N SER A 172 0.36 8.15 0.85
CA SER A 172 1.15 7.01 1.35
C SER A 172 0.45 5.67 1.09
N ALA A 173 -0.86 5.58 1.37
CA ALA A 173 -1.65 4.39 1.11
C ALA A 173 -1.78 4.07 -0.40
N ASP A 174 -2.05 5.08 -1.23
CA ASP A 174 -2.17 4.90 -2.69
C ASP A 174 -0.87 4.39 -3.31
N MET A 175 0.28 4.88 -2.84
CA MET A 175 1.60 4.43 -3.28
C MET A 175 1.92 3.00 -2.84
N ALA A 176 1.44 2.58 -1.65
CA ALA A 176 1.57 1.22 -1.14
C ALA A 176 0.64 0.22 -1.86
N LEU A 177 -0.58 0.64 -2.20
CA LEU A 177 -1.56 -0.16 -2.94
C LEU A 177 -1.19 -0.29 -4.43
N SER A 178 -0.48 0.68 -4.99
CA SER A 178 0.03 0.67 -6.37
C SER A 178 1.41 0.03 -6.51
N ARG A 179 1.86 -0.75 -5.52
CA ARG A 179 3.07 -1.56 -5.65
C ARG A 179 2.90 -2.57 -6.78
N PRO A 180 3.95 -2.85 -7.56
CA PRO A 180 3.88 -3.84 -8.60
C PRO A 180 3.46 -5.23 -8.06
N PRO A 181 2.62 -5.97 -8.80
CA PRO A 181 1.99 -7.20 -8.31
C PRO A 181 2.96 -8.37 -8.11
N TRP A 182 4.17 -8.30 -8.66
CA TRP A 182 5.23 -9.30 -8.44
C TRP A 182 6.08 -9.00 -7.20
N GLU A 183 5.94 -7.84 -6.56
CA GLU A 183 6.60 -7.57 -5.30
C GLU A 183 5.90 -8.33 -4.15
N PRO A 184 6.62 -8.67 -3.06
CA PRO A 184 6.02 -9.39 -1.93
C PRO A 184 4.81 -8.64 -1.37
N ALA A 185 3.62 -9.25 -1.48
CA ALA A 185 2.36 -8.66 -1.04
C ALA A 185 2.36 -8.26 0.45
N ALA A 186 3.17 -8.90 1.28
CA ALA A 186 3.35 -8.55 2.68
C ALA A 186 3.86 -7.12 2.88
N ILE A 187 4.74 -6.63 2.01
CA ILE A 187 5.31 -5.27 2.09
C ILE A 187 4.18 -4.23 1.86
N GLY A 188 3.47 -4.35 0.75
CA GLY A 188 2.36 -3.45 0.42
C GLY A 188 1.24 -3.49 1.46
N LYS A 189 0.91 -4.68 1.99
CA LYS A 189 -0.09 -4.83 3.07
C LYS A 189 0.32 -4.11 4.35
N ASP A 190 1.57 -4.26 4.79
CA ASP A 190 2.05 -3.62 6.03
C ASP A 190 2.13 -2.10 5.89
N GLU A 191 2.68 -1.60 4.78
CA GLU A 191 2.74 -0.16 4.47
C GLU A 191 1.34 0.47 4.41
N THR A 192 0.39 -0.20 3.73
CA THR A 192 -1.00 0.25 3.64
C THR A 192 -1.66 0.27 5.02
N ALA A 193 -1.52 -0.80 5.81
CA ALA A 193 -2.10 -0.87 7.15
C ALA A 193 -1.57 0.26 8.06
N ILE A 194 -0.27 0.59 7.98
CA ILE A 194 0.32 1.70 8.74
C ILE A 194 -0.26 3.05 8.29
N ALA A 195 -0.36 3.29 6.98
CA ALA A 195 -0.90 4.54 6.44
C ALA A 195 -2.37 4.74 6.85
N LEU A 196 -3.21 3.72 6.68
CA LEU A 196 -4.63 3.75 7.06
C LEU A 196 -4.81 3.90 8.58
N CYS A 197 -3.97 3.27 9.41
CA CYS A 197 -4.03 3.41 10.87
C CYS A 197 -3.77 4.86 11.33
N ASN A 198 -2.84 5.56 10.66
CA ASN A 198 -2.57 6.97 10.94
C ASN A 198 -3.65 7.89 10.34
N ARG A 199 -4.19 7.56 9.16
CA ARG A 199 -5.29 8.31 8.55
C ARG A 199 -6.58 8.22 9.36
N SER A 200 -6.89 7.04 9.90
CA SER A 200 -7.99 6.82 10.86
C SER A 200 -7.84 7.73 12.08
N ALA A 201 -6.62 7.86 12.60
CA ALA A 201 -6.34 8.81 13.69
C ALA A 201 -6.65 10.26 13.27
N ALA A 202 -6.14 10.69 12.12
CA ALA A 202 -6.36 12.04 11.63
C ALA A 202 -7.85 12.36 11.42
N PHE A 203 -8.63 11.40 10.88
CA PHE A 203 -10.08 11.54 10.76
C PHE A 203 -10.77 11.63 12.12
N ALA A 204 -10.38 10.81 13.10
CA ALA A 204 -10.92 10.87 14.45
C ALA A 204 -10.67 12.25 15.10
N PHE A 205 -9.45 12.77 15.00
CA PHE A 205 -9.13 14.11 15.52
C PHE A 205 -9.82 15.25 14.75
N ALA A 206 -10.16 15.03 13.48
CA ALA A 206 -11.00 15.93 12.69
C ALA A 206 -12.51 15.77 12.97
N GLY A 207 -12.92 14.90 13.89
CA GLY A 207 -14.34 14.62 14.19
C GLY A 207 -15.07 13.83 13.10
N SER A 208 -14.36 13.30 12.09
CA SER A 208 -14.90 12.52 10.97
C SER A 208 -14.93 11.03 11.32
N TRP A 209 -15.79 10.66 12.28
CA TRP A 209 -15.83 9.31 12.84
C TRP A 209 -16.18 8.19 11.85
N PRO A 210 -17.11 8.36 10.89
CA PRO A 210 -17.40 7.31 9.91
C PRO A 210 -16.19 6.95 9.04
N GLN A 211 -15.44 7.95 8.58
CA GLN A 211 -14.21 7.74 7.81
C GLN A 211 -13.11 7.11 8.68
N ALA A 212 -13.01 7.53 9.95
CA ALA A 212 -12.07 6.92 10.89
C ALA A 212 -12.35 5.44 11.12
N LEU A 213 -13.64 5.06 11.22
CA LEU A 213 -14.07 3.67 11.38
C LEU A 213 -13.77 2.85 10.13
N ALA A 214 -14.10 3.34 8.95
CA ALA A 214 -13.82 2.65 7.68
C ALA A 214 -12.32 2.33 7.52
N ASP A 215 -11.46 3.30 7.81
CA ASP A 215 -10.00 3.08 7.79
C ASP A 215 -9.56 2.06 8.85
N ALA A 216 -10.11 2.13 10.07
CA ALA A 216 -9.73 1.21 11.14
C ALA A 216 -10.17 -0.24 10.86
N GLU A 217 -11.35 -0.44 10.26
CA GLU A 217 -11.81 -1.76 9.83
C GLU A 217 -10.92 -2.35 8.73
N ALA A 218 -10.50 -1.53 7.76
CA ALA A 218 -9.55 -1.93 6.75
C ALA A 218 -8.19 -2.33 7.37
N VAL A 219 -7.72 -1.62 8.41
CA VAL A 219 -6.50 -1.98 9.14
C VAL A 219 -6.63 -3.34 9.83
N VAL A 220 -7.76 -3.60 10.52
CA VAL A 220 -8.01 -4.90 11.17
C VAL A 220 -8.11 -6.03 10.14
N LEU A 221 -8.64 -5.76 8.94
CA LEU A 221 -8.68 -6.74 7.85
C LEU A 221 -7.27 -7.04 7.31
N LEU A 222 -6.44 -6.01 7.13
CA LEU A 222 -5.08 -6.15 6.60
C LEU A 222 -4.11 -6.77 7.61
N LYS A 223 -4.25 -6.43 8.90
CA LYS A 223 -3.32 -6.82 9.97
C LYS A 223 -4.07 -7.12 11.27
N ARG A 224 -4.88 -8.18 11.26
CA ARG A 224 -5.74 -8.59 12.39
C ARG A 224 -5.03 -8.70 13.75
N PRO A 225 -3.82 -9.27 13.86
CA PRO A 225 -3.14 -9.44 15.15
C PRO A 225 -2.55 -8.14 15.74
N TRP A 226 -2.88 -6.96 15.21
CA TRP A 226 -2.27 -5.69 15.62
C TRP A 226 -3.20 -4.90 16.54
N ALA A 227 -2.85 -4.84 17.84
CA ALA A 227 -3.65 -4.18 18.87
C ALA A 227 -3.99 -2.72 18.53
N LYS A 228 -3.06 -1.99 17.91
CA LYS A 228 -3.27 -0.60 17.50
C LYS A 228 -4.43 -0.43 16.51
N GLY A 229 -4.65 -1.39 15.61
CA GLY A 229 -5.77 -1.37 14.66
C GLY A 229 -7.11 -1.47 15.38
N HIS A 230 -7.22 -2.42 16.32
CA HIS A 230 -8.40 -2.60 17.17
C HIS A 230 -8.68 -1.37 18.03
N PHE A 231 -7.65 -0.76 18.61
CA PHE A 231 -7.77 0.48 19.35
C PHE A 231 -8.30 1.65 18.50
N ARG A 232 -7.85 1.79 17.24
CA ARG A 232 -8.42 2.80 16.32
C ARG A 232 -9.89 2.53 16.04
N LYS A 233 -10.27 1.27 15.81
CA LYS A 233 -11.66 0.86 15.55
C LYS A 233 -12.55 1.20 16.74
N ALA A 234 -12.15 0.80 17.94
CA ALA A 234 -12.87 1.10 19.17
C ALA A 234 -13.03 2.61 19.40
N ARG A 235 -11.96 3.41 19.22
CA ARG A 235 -12.08 4.86 19.38
C ARG A 235 -13.02 5.51 18.37
N ALA A 236 -13.04 5.04 17.13
CA ALA A 236 -13.99 5.53 16.13
C ALA A 236 -15.44 5.16 16.51
N LEU A 237 -15.67 3.95 17.03
CA LEU A 237 -16.98 3.50 17.49
C LEU A 237 -17.47 4.28 18.72
N VAL A 238 -16.59 4.58 19.68
CA VAL A 238 -16.90 5.49 20.80
C VAL A 238 -17.32 6.87 20.29
N GLY A 239 -16.61 7.43 19.30
CA GLY A 239 -16.99 8.71 18.68
C GLY A 239 -18.34 8.69 17.95
N LEU A 240 -18.83 7.49 17.58
CA LEU A 240 -20.15 7.25 17.01
C LEU A 240 -21.21 6.85 18.06
N ASN A 241 -20.87 6.86 19.35
CA ASN A 241 -21.71 6.38 20.45
C ASN A 241 -22.16 4.91 20.29
N ARG A 242 -21.33 4.07 19.66
CA ARG A 242 -21.55 2.62 19.52
C ARG A 242 -20.68 1.87 20.53
N PHE A 243 -21.00 1.99 21.81
CA PHE A 243 -20.11 1.57 22.90
C PHE A 243 -19.93 0.05 22.99
N GLU A 244 -20.97 -0.73 22.76
CA GLU A 244 -20.93 -2.20 22.75
C GLU A 244 -20.02 -2.74 21.66
N ASP A 245 -20.13 -2.16 20.45
CA ASP A 245 -19.25 -2.51 19.34
C ASP A 245 -17.80 -2.11 19.64
N ALA A 246 -17.59 -0.97 20.30
CA ALA A 246 -16.27 -0.51 20.70
C ALA A 246 -15.63 -1.46 21.72
N ARG A 247 -16.42 -1.91 22.71
CA ARG A 247 -16.01 -2.90 23.71
C ARG A 247 -15.59 -4.19 23.03
N GLN A 248 -16.39 -4.70 22.09
CA GLN A 248 -16.05 -5.91 21.34
C GLN A 248 -14.75 -5.75 20.55
N ALA A 249 -14.52 -4.60 19.91
CA ALA A 249 -13.28 -4.34 19.19
C ALA A 249 -12.04 -4.38 20.11
N ILE A 250 -12.14 -3.88 21.35
CA ILE A 250 -11.04 -3.98 22.32
C ILE A 250 -10.85 -5.41 22.81
N VAL A 251 -11.93 -6.13 23.10
CA VAL A 251 -11.87 -7.55 23.47
C VAL A 251 -11.18 -8.38 22.38
N ASP A 252 -11.50 -8.14 21.11
CA ASP A 252 -10.85 -8.79 19.97
C ASP A 252 -9.35 -8.46 19.90
N GLY A 253 -8.95 -7.22 20.21
CA GLY A 253 -7.55 -6.82 20.29
C GLY A 253 -6.80 -7.50 21.45
N LEU A 254 -7.43 -7.59 22.61
CA LEU A 254 -6.87 -8.23 23.82
C LEU A 254 -6.70 -9.74 23.66
N GLN A 255 -7.39 -10.40 22.72
CA GLN A 255 -7.10 -11.81 22.38
C GLN A 255 -5.67 -12.00 21.88
N PHE A 256 -5.08 -10.99 21.23
CA PHE A 256 -3.70 -11.04 20.72
C PHE A 256 -2.69 -10.46 21.73
N GLU A 257 -3.07 -9.41 22.46
CA GLU A 257 -2.21 -8.74 23.44
C GLU A 257 -2.93 -8.58 24.80
N PRO A 258 -3.11 -9.65 25.61
CA PRO A 258 -3.95 -9.62 26.82
C PRO A 258 -3.47 -8.65 27.90
N ASN A 259 -2.16 -8.41 27.95
CA ASN A 259 -1.50 -7.58 28.97
C ASN A 259 -1.27 -6.13 28.50
N ASP A 260 -1.87 -5.71 27.38
CA ASP A 260 -1.74 -4.34 26.89
C ASP A 260 -2.44 -3.37 27.83
N LYS A 261 -1.68 -2.45 28.42
CA LYS A 261 -2.19 -1.49 29.42
C LYS A 261 -3.10 -0.44 28.80
N GLU A 262 -2.85 -0.02 27.55
CA GLU A 262 -3.63 1.01 26.86
C GLU A 262 -5.02 0.45 26.50
N LEU A 263 -5.09 -0.76 25.97
CA LEU A 263 -6.35 -1.44 25.64
C LEU A 263 -7.17 -1.74 26.89
N ASN A 264 -6.56 -2.26 27.95
CA ASN A 264 -7.27 -2.53 29.20
C ASN A 264 -7.82 -1.25 29.85
N ALA A 265 -7.05 -0.17 29.87
CA ALA A 265 -7.52 1.13 30.37
C ALA A 265 -8.68 1.68 29.52
N PHE A 266 -8.59 1.55 28.19
CA PHE A 266 -9.64 2.00 27.30
C PHE A 266 -10.90 1.14 27.38
N LEU A 267 -10.78 -0.16 27.66
CA LEU A 267 -11.91 -1.03 27.95
C LEU A 267 -12.70 -0.54 29.16
N GLN A 268 -12.00 -0.19 30.25
CA GLN A 268 -12.64 0.37 31.45
C GLN A 268 -13.35 1.70 31.18
N GLU A 269 -12.77 2.57 30.32
CA GLU A 269 -13.43 3.81 29.89
C GLU A 269 -14.73 3.52 29.13
N ILE A 270 -14.71 2.54 28.22
CA ILE A 270 -15.89 2.15 27.44
C ILE A 270 -16.97 1.57 28.36
N ASP A 271 -16.62 0.68 29.28
CA ASP A 271 -17.56 0.09 30.24
C ASP A 271 -18.22 1.18 31.12
N GLY A 272 -17.45 2.21 31.51
CA GLY A 272 -18.01 3.38 32.19
C GLY A 272 -19.08 4.09 31.37
N LYS A 273 -18.82 4.34 30.07
CA LYS A 273 -19.77 4.99 29.16
C LYS A 273 -21.03 4.16 28.90
N ILE A 274 -20.91 2.84 28.87
CA ILE A 274 -22.05 1.92 28.74
C ILE A 274 -22.97 2.10 29.96
N ASN A 275 -22.40 2.02 31.17
CA ASN A 275 -23.18 2.17 32.40
C ASN A 275 -23.84 3.55 32.52
N GLU A 276 -23.16 4.62 32.07
CA GLU A 276 -23.71 5.98 32.02
C GLU A 276 -24.86 6.12 31.01
N ALA A 277 -24.83 5.38 29.90
CA ALA A 277 -25.88 5.42 28.88
C ALA A 277 -27.13 4.60 29.28
N GLU A 278 -26.97 3.62 30.17
CA GLU A 278 -28.06 2.78 30.69
C GLU A 278 -28.78 3.38 31.91
N ALA A 279 -28.17 4.37 32.58
CA ALA A 279 -28.70 5.06 33.77
C ALA A 279 -29.67 6.20 33.42
#